data_AF-A0A498DXA9-F1
#
_entry.id   AF-A0A498DXA9-F1
#
_cell.length_a   1.000
_cell.length_b   1.000
_cell.length_c   1.000
_cell.angle_alpha   90.00
_cell.angle_beta   90.00
_cell.angle_gamma   90.00
#
_symmetry.space_group_name_H-M   'P 1'
#
loop_
_entity.id
_entity.type
_entity.pdbx_description
1 polymer ?
#
loop_
_entity_poly.entity_id
_entity_poly.type
_entity_poly.pdbx_seq_one_letter_code
_entity_poly.pdbx_strand_id
1 'polypeptide(L)'
;MLFRKPAVVAGGVLLALSGGALLPAAAAAGELPGGRAESGPRPGAGTSTGKGLDGVWRTDGYGSLVSVEGDVLRRYQTTSVSCVEGETARRTARGPGWAAYTMADGRRLTVRTGGGANSGTGTGARLSTDGSPGHQDMARVRGGLPAACTGDAPDDPVATFDVFWRTFHENYPFFAAKDVDWQAVRDRHRPTVDDGTTDDELFAVFREMLAPLHDAHVSVTDGADRFFAETRPGTTAPSAELDAKVKRHIEEHDLDGGGLTEYANGRVSYADLPGDRGYLRVSGFIGYSDGEHPDGRYAAERAALDRALDSVLTADRTARLRGLVVDLRVNGGGADGLGLRLASRLTDRTHFAYAKAARNDPDDPGHFTRAQPQYVVPAPGVPRYAGPVAVLTGGSTVSAGESFTQALLDRPGRTVRIGAPTQGVFSDVLDRALPNGWRLGVPNEEFRTRDGRTFDGPGIPPDLSEPVFTDEEFEHGRDSAFDRALDVLPGGGD
;
A
#
# COMPACT_ATOMS: atom_id res chain seq x y z
N MET A 1 -33.22 -40.40 20.57
CA MET A 1 -33.54 -39.08 20.00
C MET A 1 -32.73 -38.04 20.76
N LEU A 2 -31.61 -37.61 20.18
CA LEU A 2 -30.69 -36.63 20.77
C LEU A 2 -30.49 -35.52 19.74
N PHE A 3 -30.85 -34.29 20.13
CA PHE A 3 -30.69 -33.08 19.35
C PHE A 3 -29.20 -32.73 19.19
N ARG A 4 -28.73 -32.68 17.94
CA ARG A 4 -27.48 -32.00 17.56
C ARG A 4 -27.81 -30.55 17.17
N LYS A 5 -27.23 -29.58 17.88
CA LYS A 5 -27.10 -28.19 17.41
C LYS A 5 -25.92 -28.11 16.42
N PRO A 6 -26.01 -27.33 15.33
CA PRO A 6 -24.86 -27.08 14.47
C PRO A 6 -23.95 -26.01 15.10
N ALA A 7 -22.65 -26.21 14.93
CA ALA A 7 -21.59 -25.27 15.31
C ALA A 7 -21.54 -24.11 14.31
N VAL A 8 -21.45 -22.89 14.85
CA VAL A 8 -21.13 -21.68 14.09
C VAL A 8 -19.62 -21.63 13.93
N VAL A 9 -19.14 -21.75 12.69
CA VAL A 9 -17.74 -21.50 12.33
C VAL A 9 -17.63 -20.01 12.04
N ALA A 10 -16.90 -19.28 12.88
CA ALA A 10 -16.53 -17.90 12.64
C ALA A 10 -15.45 -17.86 11.55
N GLY A 11 -15.79 -17.33 10.38
CA GLY A 11 -14.85 -17.06 9.30
C GLY A 11 -14.00 -15.83 9.64
N GLY A 12 -12.69 -16.02 9.70
CA GLY A 12 -11.73 -14.93 9.82
C GLY A 12 -11.64 -14.14 8.52
N VAL A 13 -11.84 -12.83 8.61
CA VAL A 13 -11.69 -11.86 7.52
C VAL A 13 -10.20 -11.73 7.19
N LEU A 14 -9.78 -12.23 6.03
CA LEU A 14 -8.46 -11.93 5.47
C LEU A 14 -8.50 -10.51 4.90
N LEU A 15 -7.84 -9.57 5.58
CA LEU A 15 -7.41 -8.31 4.96
C LEU A 15 -6.42 -8.66 3.85
N ALA A 16 -6.81 -8.41 2.61
CA ALA A 16 -5.94 -8.50 1.45
C ALA A 16 -4.92 -7.35 1.48
N LEU A 17 -3.98 -7.39 2.43
CA LEU A 17 -2.64 -6.88 2.18
C LEU A 17 -2.05 -7.80 1.11
N SER A 18 -1.60 -7.23 0.00
CA SER A 18 -1.19 -7.93 -1.21
C SER A 18 -0.09 -8.98 -0.97
N GLY A 19 -0.49 -10.17 -0.56
CA GLY A 19 -0.02 -11.44 -1.09
C GLY A 19 -1.17 -12.04 -1.88
N GLY A 20 -1.00 -12.27 -3.18
CA GLY A 20 -2.06 -12.80 -4.03
C GLY A 20 -2.60 -14.13 -3.49
N ALA A 21 -3.88 -14.14 -3.11
CA ALA A 21 -4.60 -15.39 -2.88
C ALA A 21 -5.03 -15.97 -4.23
N LEU A 22 -4.20 -16.85 -4.79
CA LEU A 22 -4.67 -17.90 -5.69
C LEU A 22 -5.51 -18.87 -4.85
N LEU A 23 -6.81 -18.96 -5.13
CA LEU A 23 -7.61 -20.12 -4.71
C LEU A 23 -7.11 -21.36 -5.47
N PRO A 24 -6.89 -22.51 -4.82
CA PRO A 24 -6.31 -23.68 -5.46
C PRO A 24 -7.38 -24.41 -6.28
N ALA A 25 -7.09 -24.62 -7.56
CA ALA A 25 -7.74 -25.70 -8.31
C ALA A 25 -7.23 -27.04 -7.76
N ALA A 26 -8.15 -27.92 -7.38
CA ALA A 26 -7.85 -29.28 -6.95
C ALA A 26 -7.13 -30.04 -8.07
N ALA A 27 -5.87 -30.40 -7.85
CA ALA A 27 -5.17 -31.42 -8.61
C ALA A 27 -4.57 -32.42 -7.62
N ALA A 28 -4.83 -33.70 -7.89
CA ALA A 28 -4.49 -34.83 -7.04
C ALA A 28 -2.99 -34.84 -6.66
N ALA A 29 -2.73 -35.03 -5.37
CA ALA A 29 -1.41 -35.15 -4.80
C ALA A 29 -0.69 -36.39 -5.36
N GLY A 30 0.41 -36.17 -6.08
CA GLY A 30 1.53 -37.09 -6.14
C GLY A 30 2.62 -36.55 -5.21
N GLU A 31 3.04 -37.35 -4.23
CA GLU A 31 4.07 -37.02 -3.25
C GLU A 31 5.40 -36.62 -3.93
N LEU A 32 5.95 -35.47 -3.52
CA LEU A 32 7.36 -35.13 -3.73
C LEU A 32 7.96 -34.65 -2.40
N PRO A 33 9.21 -35.04 -2.07
CA PRO A 33 9.74 -34.93 -0.72
C PRO A 33 10.23 -33.51 -0.40
N GLY A 34 10.12 -33.15 0.89
CA GLY A 34 10.56 -31.87 1.44
C GLY A 34 12.02 -31.56 1.11
N GLY A 35 12.23 -30.51 0.31
CA GLY A 35 13.54 -29.93 0.04
C GLY A 35 13.76 -28.71 0.92
N ARG A 36 14.76 -28.77 1.82
CA ARG A 36 15.38 -27.57 2.40
C ARG A 36 15.86 -26.68 1.27
N ALA A 37 15.56 -25.38 1.35
CA ALA A 37 16.18 -24.38 0.49
C ALA A 37 17.71 -24.47 0.65
N GLU A 38 18.43 -24.73 -0.44
CA GLU A 38 19.88 -24.73 -0.44
C GLU A 38 20.39 -23.31 -0.15
N SER A 39 21.00 -23.15 1.02
CA SER A 39 21.78 -21.98 1.39
C SER A 39 23.03 -21.91 0.51
N GLY A 40 23.03 -21.04 -0.49
CA GLY A 40 24.27 -20.66 -1.18
C GLY A 40 25.28 -20.06 -0.21
N PRO A 41 26.60 -20.13 -0.50
CA PRO A 41 27.63 -19.63 0.41
C PRO A 41 27.44 -18.13 0.70
N ARG A 42 27.39 -17.79 1.99
CA ARG A 42 27.37 -16.40 2.48
C ARG A 42 28.69 -15.69 2.11
N PRO A 43 28.66 -14.41 1.72
CA PRO A 43 29.86 -13.73 1.22
C PRO A 43 30.89 -13.53 2.35
N GLY A 44 32.17 -13.77 2.02
CA GLY A 44 33.29 -13.36 2.86
C GLY A 44 33.48 -11.83 2.83
N ALA A 45 34.17 -11.30 3.84
CA ALA A 45 34.52 -9.88 3.98
C ALA A 45 35.43 -9.40 2.83
N GLY A 46 34.85 -9.14 1.66
CA GLY A 46 35.54 -8.63 0.47
C GLY A 46 35.45 -7.12 0.37
N THR A 47 36.61 -6.46 0.23
CA THR A 47 36.70 -5.02 -0.02
C THR A 47 36.23 -4.68 -1.44
N SER A 48 35.10 -3.98 -1.60
CA SER A 48 34.67 -3.50 -2.92
C SER A 48 35.36 -2.19 -3.29
N THR A 49 36.13 -2.21 -4.38
CA THR A 49 36.81 -1.05 -4.95
C THR A 49 35.82 -0.23 -5.78
N GLY A 50 35.45 0.94 -5.27
CA GLY A 50 34.36 1.76 -5.78
C GLY A 50 34.49 2.17 -7.25
N LYS A 51 33.56 1.67 -8.07
CA LYS A 51 32.93 2.31 -9.25
C LYS A 51 31.82 1.36 -9.72
N GLY A 52 30.55 1.78 -9.63
CA GLY A 52 29.39 0.98 -10.06
C GLY A 52 28.38 0.67 -8.96
N LEU A 53 27.42 -0.20 -9.26
CA LEU A 53 26.30 -0.55 -8.36
C LEU A 53 26.70 -1.56 -7.29
N ASP A 54 27.70 -2.41 -7.55
CA ASP A 54 28.11 -3.48 -6.64
C ASP A 54 28.62 -2.94 -5.29
N GLY A 55 28.31 -3.66 -4.22
CA GLY A 55 28.63 -3.36 -2.84
C GLY A 55 27.42 -3.18 -1.94
N VAL A 56 27.66 -2.76 -0.70
CA VAL A 56 26.63 -2.60 0.33
C VAL A 56 26.22 -1.15 0.45
N TRP A 57 24.92 -0.94 0.52
CA TRP A 57 24.26 0.36 0.59
C TRP A 57 23.34 0.42 1.81
N ARG A 58 23.32 1.53 2.52
CA ARG A 58 22.38 1.83 3.59
C ARG A 58 21.31 2.77 3.05
N THR A 59 20.05 2.37 3.23
CA THR A 59 18.89 3.21 2.94
C THR A 59 18.75 4.33 3.98
N ASP A 60 18.30 5.49 3.52
CA ASP A 60 17.92 6.63 4.37
C ASP A 60 16.44 6.48 4.78
N GLY A 61 16.15 6.36 6.08
CA GLY A 61 14.81 6.21 6.67
C GLY A 61 14.25 4.77 6.77
N TYR A 62 14.59 3.87 5.86
CA TYR A 62 13.93 2.56 5.77
C TYR A 62 14.59 1.44 6.58
N GLY A 63 15.51 1.76 7.52
CA GLY A 63 16.19 0.79 8.38
C GLY A 63 16.67 -0.46 7.63
N SER A 64 17.30 -0.29 6.48
CA SER A 64 17.67 -1.41 5.60
C SER A 64 19.06 -1.24 5.00
N LEU A 65 19.75 -2.36 4.83
CA LEU A 65 20.91 -2.48 3.95
C LEU A 65 20.51 -3.20 2.66
N VAL A 66 21.20 -2.86 1.57
CA VAL A 66 21.06 -3.50 0.27
C VAL A 66 22.46 -3.93 -0.19
N SER A 67 22.71 -5.23 -0.29
CA SER A 67 23.90 -5.75 -0.96
C SER A 67 23.59 -5.99 -2.43
N VAL A 68 24.43 -5.46 -3.31
CA VAL A 68 24.38 -5.74 -4.75
C VAL A 68 25.65 -6.47 -5.14
N GLU A 69 25.49 -7.68 -5.66
CA GLU A 69 26.58 -8.57 -6.08
C GLU A 69 26.26 -9.09 -7.49
N GLY A 70 26.64 -8.31 -8.50
CA GLY A 70 26.37 -8.65 -9.90
C GLY A 70 24.86 -8.76 -10.16
N ASP A 71 24.40 -9.98 -10.42
CA ASP A 71 23.00 -10.30 -10.76
C ASP A 71 22.07 -10.44 -9.55
N VAL A 72 22.61 -10.38 -8.33
CA VAL A 72 21.82 -10.58 -7.10
C VAL A 72 21.79 -9.29 -6.29
N LEU A 73 20.59 -8.86 -5.94
CA LEU A 73 20.34 -7.86 -4.92
C LEU A 73 19.76 -8.57 -3.70
N ARG A 74 20.31 -8.31 -2.52
CA ARG A 74 19.84 -8.85 -1.24
C ARG A 74 19.55 -7.71 -0.28
N ARG A 75 18.38 -7.75 0.37
CA ARG A 75 18.02 -6.80 1.41
C ARG A 75 18.32 -7.38 2.78
N TYR A 76 18.76 -6.53 3.69
CA TYR A 76 18.84 -6.85 5.12
C TYR A 76 18.05 -5.81 5.87
N GLN A 77 17.21 -6.25 6.77
CA GLN A 77 16.36 -5.40 7.59
C GLN A 77 17.07 -5.21 8.93
N THR A 78 17.40 -3.97 9.25
CA THR A 78 18.23 -3.64 10.40
C THR A 78 17.44 -2.86 11.41
N THR A 79 17.65 -3.20 12.68
CA THR A 79 17.35 -2.33 13.81
C THR A 79 18.64 -2.02 14.57
N SER A 80 18.58 -1.19 15.61
CA SER A 80 19.69 -1.01 16.55
C SER A 80 20.10 -2.30 17.29
N VAL A 81 19.23 -3.33 17.33
CA VAL A 81 19.47 -4.58 18.06
C VAL A 81 19.57 -5.82 17.15
N SER A 82 19.28 -5.71 15.85
CA SER A 82 19.24 -6.86 14.95
C SER A 82 19.58 -6.55 13.49
N CYS A 83 19.96 -7.59 12.77
CA CYS A 83 20.03 -7.59 11.32
C CYS A 83 19.46 -8.91 10.79
N VAL A 84 18.32 -8.85 10.13
CA VAL A 84 17.62 -10.01 9.57
C VAL A 84 17.81 -10.00 8.06
N GLU A 85 18.29 -11.12 7.49
CA GLU A 85 18.34 -11.29 6.05
C GLU A 85 16.92 -11.30 5.50
N GLY A 86 16.65 -10.39 4.56
CA GLY A 86 15.37 -10.26 3.91
C GLY A 86 15.38 -10.88 2.52
N GLU A 87 14.43 -10.44 1.70
CA GLU A 87 14.23 -10.96 0.36
C GLU A 87 15.39 -10.65 -0.59
N THR A 88 15.54 -11.50 -1.61
CA THR A 88 16.48 -11.33 -2.71
C THR A 88 15.75 -11.01 -4.01
N ALA A 89 16.46 -10.35 -4.93
CA ALA A 89 15.98 -10.01 -6.25
C ALA A 89 17.05 -10.35 -7.30
N ARG A 90 16.62 -10.79 -8.49
CA ARG A 90 17.51 -11.13 -9.61
C ARG A 90 17.50 -10.03 -10.65
N ARG A 91 18.66 -9.68 -11.18
CA ARG A 91 18.79 -8.64 -12.20
C ARG A 91 18.06 -9.05 -13.48
N THR A 92 17.21 -8.16 -13.97
CA THR A 92 16.41 -8.37 -15.19
C THR A 92 16.74 -7.37 -16.29
N ALA A 93 17.33 -6.22 -15.94
CA ALA A 93 17.83 -5.25 -16.91
C ALA A 93 18.99 -4.42 -16.34
N ARG A 94 19.80 -3.84 -17.23
CA ARG A 94 20.85 -2.88 -16.85
C ARG A 94 21.12 -1.86 -17.93
N GLY A 95 21.65 -0.71 -17.52
CA GLY A 95 22.21 0.30 -18.39
C GLY A 95 23.31 1.10 -17.68
N PRO A 96 23.86 2.13 -18.33
CA PRO A 96 24.87 2.98 -17.71
C PRO A 96 24.35 3.60 -16.41
N GLY A 97 24.96 3.25 -15.28
CA GLY A 97 24.61 3.80 -13.95
C GLY A 97 23.30 3.29 -13.35
N TRP A 98 22.65 2.28 -13.91
CA TRP A 98 21.44 1.70 -13.32
C TRP A 98 21.26 0.20 -13.62
N ALA A 99 20.56 -0.50 -12.73
CA ALA A 99 20.10 -1.86 -12.95
C ALA A 99 18.71 -2.07 -12.33
N ALA A 100 17.92 -2.95 -12.96
CA ALA A 100 16.64 -3.38 -12.43
C ALA A 100 16.72 -4.83 -11.98
N TYR A 101 16.05 -5.12 -10.87
CA TYR A 101 16.01 -6.43 -10.22
C TYR A 101 14.55 -6.80 -9.97
N THR A 102 14.20 -8.06 -10.19
CA THR A 102 12.85 -8.58 -9.96
C THR A 102 12.89 -9.56 -8.79
N MET A 103 11.99 -9.35 -7.84
CA MET A 103 11.78 -10.18 -6.66
C MET A 103 10.93 -11.40 -7.01
N ALA A 104 10.88 -12.39 -6.11
CA ALA A 104 10.13 -13.63 -6.35
C ALA A 104 8.62 -13.40 -6.53
N ASP A 105 8.07 -12.36 -5.88
CA ASP A 105 6.68 -11.91 -5.99
C ASP A 105 6.39 -11.09 -7.27
N GLY A 106 7.40 -10.88 -8.12
CA GLY A 106 7.29 -10.10 -9.35
C GLY A 106 7.42 -8.58 -9.16
N ARG A 107 7.61 -8.08 -7.92
CA ARG A 107 7.94 -6.67 -7.69
C ARG A 107 9.29 -6.35 -8.31
N ARG A 108 9.36 -5.20 -8.98
CA ARG A 108 10.57 -4.74 -9.66
C ARG A 108 11.19 -3.57 -8.92
N LEU A 109 12.47 -3.72 -8.61
CA LEU A 109 13.31 -2.72 -7.98
C LEU A 109 14.26 -2.13 -9.02
N THR A 110 14.51 -0.83 -8.97
CA THR A 110 15.50 -0.16 -9.81
C THR A 110 16.52 0.57 -8.94
N VAL A 111 17.79 0.23 -9.10
CA VAL A 111 18.90 0.92 -8.44
C VAL A 111 19.60 1.84 -9.44
N ARG A 112 19.80 3.10 -9.08
CA ARG A 112 20.50 4.11 -9.90
C ARG A 112 21.62 4.77 -9.11
N THR A 113 22.84 4.84 -9.66
CA THR A 113 23.95 5.60 -9.08
C THR A 113 23.86 7.08 -9.46
N GLY A 114 24.26 7.99 -8.56
CA GLY A 114 24.48 9.41 -8.89
C GLY A 114 23.25 10.33 -8.73
N GLY A 115 22.50 10.19 -7.64
CA GLY A 115 21.30 11.01 -7.39
C GLY A 115 21.10 11.59 -5.98
N GLY A 116 21.84 11.21 -4.95
CA GLY A 116 21.56 11.71 -3.59
C GLY A 116 21.93 13.19 -3.41
N ALA A 117 20.98 14.02 -2.95
CA ALA A 117 21.19 15.44 -2.63
C ALA A 117 22.25 15.68 -1.52
N ASN A 118 22.62 14.62 -0.80
CA ASN A 118 23.67 14.64 0.23
C ASN A 118 25.03 14.07 -0.21
N SER A 119 25.26 13.84 -1.51
CA SER A 119 26.58 13.39 -1.98
C SER A 119 27.34 14.51 -2.69
N GLY A 120 27.86 15.46 -1.90
CA GLY A 120 29.00 16.29 -2.33
C GLY A 120 30.24 15.47 -2.74
N THR A 121 30.17 14.13 -2.64
CA THR A 121 31.20 13.15 -2.98
C THR A 121 30.89 12.29 -4.22
N GLY A 122 29.71 12.37 -4.84
CA GLY A 122 29.36 11.54 -6.01
C GLY A 122 29.22 10.03 -5.72
N THR A 123 29.02 9.62 -4.46
CA THR A 123 29.00 8.21 -4.03
C THR A 123 27.62 7.66 -3.62
N GLY A 124 26.53 8.38 -3.89
CA GLY A 124 25.17 7.96 -3.51
C GLY A 124 24.45 7.13 -4.59
N ALA A 125 23.43 6.38 -4.17
CA ALA A 125 22.51 5.66 -5.06
C ALA A 125 21.05 5.89 -4.64
N ARG A 126 20.12 5.51 -5.51
CA ARG A 126 18.67 5.54 -5.25
C ARG A 126 18.07 4.19 -5.55
N LEU A 127 17.16 3.73 -4.71
CA LEU A 127 16.35 2.53 -4.92
C LEU A 127 14.89 2.96 -5.14
N SER A 128 14.29 2.57 -6.26
CA SER A 128 12.86 2.78 -6.53
C SER A 128 12.16 1.43 -6.69
N THR A 129 10.90 1.38 -6.27
CA THR A 129 10.02 0.21 -6.45
C THR A 129 8.93 0.58 -7.45
N ASP A 130 8.70 -0.28 -8.45
CA ASP A 130 7.63 -0.04 -9.42
C ASP A 130 6.27 0.06 -8.71
N GLY A 131 5.51 1.10 -9.06
CA GLY A 131 4.19 1.38 -8.47
C GLY A 131 4.19 2.25 -7.22
N SER A 132 5.33 2.42 -6.55
CA SER A 132 5.48 3.40 -5.46
C SER A 132 6.23 4.65 -5.99
N PRO A 133 5.56 5.82 -6.08
CA PRO A 133 6.21 7.05 -6.50
C PRO A 133 7.23 7.49 -5.44
N GLY A 134 8.41 7.93 -5.88
CA GLY A 134 9.52 8.28 -5.01
C GLY A 134 10.71 7.30 -5.11
N HIS A 135 11.65 7.43 -4.18
CA HIS A 135 12.82 6.58 -4.07
C HIS A 135 13.38 6.58 -2.65
N GLN A 136 14.12 5.55 -2.30
CA GLN A 136 14.96 5.50 -1.11
C GLN A 136 16.35 6.00 -1.51
N ASP A 137 16.78 7.14 -0.95
CA ASP A 137 18.17 7.58 -1.07
C ASP A 137 19.06 6.58 -0.31
N MET A 138 20.25 6.28 -0.86
CA MET A 138 21.16 5.30 -0.28
C MET A 138 22.61 5.80 -0.24
N ALA A 139 23.27 5.53 0.88
CA ALA A 139 24.68 5.79 1.11
C ALA A 139 25.49 4.50 1.09
N ARG A 140 26.67 4.51 0.45
CA ARG A 140 27.54 3.34 0.42
C ARG A 140 28.13 3.06 1.81
N VAL A 141 28.05 1.81 2.25
CA VAL A 141 28.68 1.34 3.49
C VAL A 141 30.13 0.96 3.19
N ARG A 142 31.07 1.68 3.82
CA ARG A 142 32.50 1.35 3.74
C ARG A 142 32.78 0.11 4.59
N GLY A 143 33.55 -0.83 4.07
CA GLY A 143 33.85 -2.09 4.77
C GLY A 143 32.90 -3.26 4.44
N GLY A 144 31.87 -3.02 3.61
CA GLY A 144 30.96 -4.07 3.18
C GLY A 144 29.83 -4.34 4.17
N LEU A 145 29.38 -5.59 4.23
CA LEU A 145 28.27 -5.99 5.08
C LEU A 145 28.71 -6.00 6.57
N PRO A 146 27.97 -5.35 7.49
CA PRO A 146 28.31 -5.38 8.91
C PRO A 146 28.32 -6.80 9.48
N ALA A 147 29.19 -7.08 10.45
CA ALA A 147 29.31 -8.41 11.06
C ALA A 147 28.00 -8.91 11.69
N ALA A 148 27.19 -8.00 12.25
CA ALA A 148 25.86 -8.31 12.78
C ALA A 148 24.90 -8.90 11.72
N CYS A 149 25.18 -8.71 10.43
CA CYS A 149 24.38 -9.21 9.31
C CYS A 149 24.98 -10.48 8.66
N THR A 150 26.07 -11.04 9.18
CA THR A 150 26.72 -12.23 8.60
C THR A 150 26.27 -13.55 9.25
N GLY A 151 25.62 -13.47 10.41
CA GLY A 151 25.07 -14.60 11.14
C GLY A 151 23.55 -14.49 11.27
N ASP A 152 22.93 -15.55 11.78
CA ASP A 152 21.50 -15.56 12.07
C ASP A 152 21.23 -14.74 13.34
N ALA A 153 20.16 -13.95 13.33
CA ALA A 153 19.71 -13.24 14.52
C ALA A 153 19.13 -14.25 15.53
N PRO A 154 19.33 -14.07 16.85
CA PRO A 154 18.68 -14.92 17.85
C PRO A 154 17.16 -14.90 17.67
N ASP A 155 16.56 -16.10 17.68
CA ASP A 155 15.16 -16.35 17.37
C ASP A 155 14.32 -16.79 18.57
N ASP A 156 14.91 -16.79 19.78
CA ASP A 156 14.18 -17.02 21.01
C ASP A 156 13.08 -15.95 21.24
N PRO A 157 12.06 -16.25 22.07
CA PRO A 157 10.92 -15.35 22.27
C PRO A 157 11.31 -13.95 22.76
N VAL A 158 12.34 -13.87 23.61
CA VAL A 158 12.85 -12.61 24.16
C VAL A 158 13.50 -11.76 23.07
N ALA A 159 14.40 -12.34 22.27
CA ALA A 159 15.04 -11.64 21.17
C ALA A 159 14.02 -11.22 20.10
N THR A 160 13.09 -12.11 19.77
CA THR A 160 11.99 -11.82 18.83
C THR A 160 11.13 -10.65 19.30
N PHE A 161 10.77 -10.61 20.60
CA PHE A 161 10.06 -9.48 21.19
C PHE A 161 10.86 -8.18 21.07
N ASP A 162 12.15 -8.19 21.42
CA ASP A 162 12.97 -6.97 21.41
C ASP A 162 13.16 -6.44 19.98
N VAL A 163 13.27 -7.32 18.97
CA VAL A 163 13.29 -6.94 17.55
C VAL A 163 11.95 -6.39 17.09
N PHE A 164 10.84 -7.04 17.44
CA PHE A 164 9.48 -6.57 17.15
C PHE A 164 9.29 -5.14 17.66
N TRP A 165 9.52 -4.93 18.96
CA TRP A 165 9.31 -3.63 19.57
C TRP A 165 10.21 -2.56 18.94
N ARG A 166 11.50 -2.90 18.71
CA ARG A 166 12.47 -1.98 18.15
C ARG A 166 12.13 -1.58 16.72
N THR A 167 11.61 -2.53 15.93
CA THR A 167 11.18 -2.27 14.56
C THR A 167 10.13 -1.17 14.51
N PHE A 168 9.08 -1.25 15.33
CA PHE A 168 8.07 -0.20 15.42
C PHE A 168 8.64 1.09 16.00
N HIS A 169 9.46 1.00 17.07
CA HIS A 169 10.07 2.16 17.71
C HIS A 169 10.92 3.00 16.74
N GLU A 170 11.63 2.37 15.80
CA GLU A 170 12.52 3.05 14.86
C GLU A 170 11.82 3.52 13.58
N ASN A 171 10.71 2.88 13.18
CA ASN A 171 10.14 3.08 11.84
C ASN A 171 8.73 3.68 11.84
N TYR A 172 7.92 3.45 12.88
CA TYR A 172 6.51 3.85 12.88
C TYR A 172 6.31 5.31 13.32
N PRO A 173 5.80 6.22 12.48
CA PRO A 173 5.76 7.65 12.82
C PRO A 173 4.50 8.09 13.57
N PHE A 174 3.48 7.23 13.71
CA PHE A 174 2.13 7.68 14.07
C PHE A 174 1.75 7.52 15.55
N PHE A 175 2.69 7.17 16.43
CA PHE A 175 2.40 6.97 17.86
C PHE A 175 1.74 8.18 18.51
N ALA A 176 2.27 9.39 18.29
CA ALA A 176 1.72 10.62 18.85
C ALA A 176 0.32 10.93 18.30
N ALA A 177 0.10 10.71 16.99
CA ALA A 177 -1.22 10.90 16.36
C ALA A 177 -2.27 9.92 16.89
N LYS A 178 -1.84 8.79 17.46
CA LYS A 178 -2.68 7.72 18.00
C LYS A 178 -2.74 7.73 19.53
N ASP A 179 -2.12 8.72 20.18
CA ASP A 179 -2.03 8.83 21.64
C ASP A 179 -1.47 7.56 22.32
N VAL A 180 -0.45 6.95 21.69
CA VAL A 180 0.20 5.74 22.19
C VAL A 180 1.63 6.04 22.64
N ASP A 181 1.92 5.79 23.91
CA ASP A 181 3.29 5.75 24.44
C ASP A 181 3.89 4.35 24.20
N TRP A 182 4.69 4.23 23.14
CA TRP A 182 5.29 2.95 22.75
C TRP A 182 6.30 2.41 23.77
N GLN A 183 6.93 3.28 24.56
CA GLN A 183 7.83 2.87 25.64
C GLN A 183 7.03 2.28 26.80
N ALA A 184 5.93 2.91 27.20
CA ALA A 184 5.04 2.36 28.22
C ALA A 184 4.45 1.00 27.80
N VAL A 185 4.14 0.82 26.52
CA VAL A 185 3.73 -0.49 25.96
C VAL A 185 4.84 -1.53 26.17
N ARG A 186 6.11 -1.20 25.90
CA ARG A 186 7.23 -2.12 26.19
C ARG A 186 7.33 -2.47 27.66
N ASP A 187 7.31 -1.46 28.52
CA ASP A 187 7.55 -1.64 29.95
C ASP A 187 6.48 -2.53 30.59
N ARG A 188 5.26 -2.52 30.02
CA ARG A 188 4.17 -3.42 30.38
C ARG A 188 4.37 -4.86 29.88
N HIS A 189 4.72 -5.04 28.61
CA HIS A 189 4.68 -6.36 27.95
C HIS A 189 6.00 -7.12 27.99
N ARG A 190 7.15 -6.44 27.96
CA ARG A 190 8.47 -7.10 27.94
C ARG A 190 8.68 -8.04 29.14
N PRO A 191 8.31 -7.69 30.40
CA PRO A 191 8.50 -8.58 31.54
C PRO A 191 7.66 -9.87 31.52
N THR A 192 6.66 -9.97 30.64
CA THR A 192 5.81 -11.16 30.50
C THR A 192 6.36 -12.16 29.48
N VAL A 193 7.51 -11.88 28.87
CA VAL A 193 8.16 -12.73 27.86
C VAL A 193 9.50 -13.22 28.37
N ASP A 194 9.67 -14.53 28.39
CA ASP A 194 10.86 -15.28 28.78
C ASP A 194 11.14 -16.45 27.81
N ASP A 195 12.21 -17.19 28.05
CA ASP A 195 12.64 -18.30 27.19
C ASP A 195 11.62 -19.46 27.10
N GLY A 196 10.66 -19.53 28.02
CA GLY A 196 9.59 -20.53 28.04
C GLY A 196 8.31 -20.08 27.34
N THR A 197 8.25 -18.83 26.88
CA THR A 197 7.08 -18.26 26.20
C THR A 197 6.83 -18.96 24.87
N THR A 198 5.63 -19.46 24.67
CA THR A 198 5.24 -20.15 23.43
C THR A 198 4.93 -19.16 22.30
N ASP A 199 4.95 -19.64 21.06
CA ASP A 199 4.54 -18.86 19.88
C ASP A 199 3.11 -18.31 20.01
N ASP A 200 2.19 -19.06 20.62
CA ASP A 200 0.81 -18.64 20.84
C ASP A 200 0.73 -17.47 21.83
N GLU A 201 1.49 -17.54 22.92
CA GLU A 201 1.57 -16.49 23.93
C GLU A 201 2.26 -15.25 23.37
N LEU A 202 3.38 -15.42 22.65
CA LEU A 202 4.11 -14.31 22.04
C LEU A 202 3.26 -13.59 20.98
N PHE A 203 2.52 -14.34 20.15
CA PHE A 203 1.63 -13.76 19.16
C PHE A 203 0.50 -12.98 19.82
N ALA A 204 -0.08 -13.53 20.90
CA ALA A 204 -1.09 -12.83 21.69
C ALA A 204 -0.56 -11.50 22.26
N VAL A 205 0.67 -11.50 22.80
CA VAL A 205 1.34 -10.28 23.26
C VAL A 205 1.49 -9.25 22.13
N PHE A 206 1.96 -9.65 20.95
CA PHE A 206 2.09 -8.73 19.82
C PHE A 206 0.74 -8.16 19.37
N ARG A 207 -0.32 -8.96 19.33
CA ARG A 207 -1.67 -8.46 19.03
C ARG A 207 -2.11 -7.39 20.02
N GLU A 208 -1.92 -7.63 21.32
CA GLU A 208 -2.26 -6.66 22.37
C GLU A 208 -1.47 -5.36 22.24
N MET A 209 -0.19 -5.45 21.87
CA MET A 209 0.65 -4.26 21.64
C MET A 209 0.20 -3.47 20.41
N LEU A 210 -0.25 -4.13 19.35
CA LEU A 210 -0.63 -3.47 18.09
C LEU A 210 -2.07 -2.96 18.06
N ALA A 211 -3.00 -3.59 18.77
CA ALA A 211 -4.43 -3.25 18.74
C ALA A 211 -4.73 -1.76 19.00
N PRO A 212 -4.10 -1.09 20.00
CA PRO A 212 -4.36 0.33 20.27
C PRO A 212 -3.95 1.27 19.13
N LEU A 213 -3.14 0.80 18.17
CA LEU A 213 -2.75 1.60 17.02
C LEU A 213 -3.90 1.79 16.04
N HIS A 214 -4.89 0.90 15.98
CA HIS A 214 -6.04 1.01 15.06
C HIS A 214 -5.61 1.43 13.64
N ASP A 215 -4.66 0.69 13.07
CA ASP A 215 -3.96 1.02 11.83
C ASP A 215 -3.94 -0.21 10.91
N ALA A 216 -4.66 -0.13 9.79
CA ALA A 216 -4.82 -1.26 8.88
C ALA A 216 -3.52 -1.62 8.12
N HIS A 217 -2.51 -0.75 8.15
CA HIS A 217 -1.18 -1.05 7.61
C HIS A 217 -0.23 -1.66 8.64
N VAL A 218 -0.64 -1.69 9.91
CA VAL A 218 0.06 -2.44 10.96
C VAL A 218 -0.43 -3.87 10.97
N SER A 219 0.49 -4.81 10.82
CA SER A 219 0.15 -6.23 10.90
C SER A 219 1.25 -7.08 11.51
N VAL A 220 0.86 -8.24 12.03
CA VAL A 220 1.76 -9.35 12.36
C VAL A 220 1.20 -10.65 11.77
N THR A 221 2.07 -11.44 11.16
CA THR A 221 1.72 -12.68 10.48
C THR A 221 2.68 -13.79 10.85
N ASP A 222 2.12 -14.95 11.17
CA ASP A 222 2.81 -16.21 11.42
C ASP A 222 2.22 -17.28 10.48
N GLY A 223 3.05 -17.75 9.54
CA GLY A 223 2.63 -18.70 8.51
C GLY A 223 1.47 -18.18 7.65
N ALA A 224 0.59 -19.09 7.23
CA ALA A 224 -0.59 -18.77 6.43
C ALA A 224 -1.87 -18.57 7.27
N ASP A 225 -1.89 -19.12 8.49
CA ASP A 225 -3.13 -19.28 9.26
C ASP A 225 -3.29 -18.24 10.37
N ARG A 226 -2.21 -17.56 10.77
CA ARG A 226 -2.21 -16.65 11.92
C ARG A 226 -1.85 -15.24 11.49
N PHE A 227 -2.85 -14.37 11.53
CA PHE A 227 -2.76 -12.98 11.05
C PHE A 227 -3.48 -12.03 12.01
N PHE A 228 -2.92 -10.84 12.18
CA PHE A 228 -3.56 -9.72 12.86
C PHE A 228 -3.31 -8.41 12.13
N ALA A 229 -4.38 -7.66 11.92
CA ALA A 229 -4.41 -6.24 11.55
C ALA A 229 -5.77 -5.68 11.97
N GLU A 230 -5.86 -4.37 12.18
CA GLU A 230 -7.10 -3.74 12.65
C GLU A 230 -7.35 -2.42 11.92
N THR A 231 -8.60 -2.20 11.51
CA THR A 231 -9.03 -0.93 10.92
C THR A 231 -9.40 0.09 12.00
N ARG A 232 -9.54 1.36 11.62
CA ARG A 232 -10.03 2.38 12.55
C ARG A 232 -11.43 2.01 13.05
N PRO A 233 -11.73 2.17 14.36
CA PRO A 233 -13.07 1.95 14.89
C PRO A 233 -14.15 2.71 14.10
N GLY A 234 -15.30 2.06 13.90
CA GLY A 234 -16.42 2.64 13.13
C GLY A 234 -16.24 2.60 11.62
N THR A 235 -15.25 1.88 11.10
CA THR A 235 -15.05 1.65 9.67
C THR A 235 -15.14 0.17 9.33
N THR A 236 -15.40 -0.13 8.05
CA THR A 236 -15.45 -1.50 7.53
C THR A 236 -14.20 -1.76 6.69
N ALA A 237 -13.54 -2.90 6.90
CA ALA A 237 -12.45 -3.31 6.03
C ALA A 237 -12.97 -3.60 4.61
N PRO A 238 -12.28 -3.16 3.54
CA PRO A 238 -12.63 -3.54 2.18
C PRO A 238 -12.47 -5.05 2.00
N SER A 239 -13.48 -5.72 1.43
CA SER A 239 -13.45 -7.15 1.11
C SER A 239 -14.14 -7.43 -0.23
N ALA A 240 -13.89 -8.59 -0.82
CA ALA A 240 -14.57 -9.00 -2.06
C ALA A 240 -16.10 -9.12 -1.86
N GLU A 241 -16.53 -9.54 -0.67
CA GLU A 241 -17.96 -9.64 -0.34
C GLU A 241 -18.61 -8.26 -0.23
N LEU A 242 -17.93 -7.30 0.42
CA LEU A 242 -18.40 -5.92 0.50
C LEU A 242 -18.41 -5.27 -0.88
N ASP A 243 -17.37 -5.46 -1.68
CA ASP A 243 -17.26 -4.97 -3.05
C ASP A 243 -18.44 -5.48 -3.91
N ALA A 244 -18.73 -6.78 -3.86
CA ALA A 244 -19.85 -7.38 -4.58
C ALA A 244 -21.22 -6.92 -4.04
N LYS A 245 -21.38 -6.76 -2.72
CA LYS A 245 -22.62 -6.23 -2.11
C LYS A 245 -22.88 -4.80 -2.58
N VAL A 246 -21.89 -3.93 -2.49
CA VAL A 246 -21.98 -2.52 -2.87
C VAL A 246 -22.21 -2.38 -4.37
N LYS A 247 -21.48 -3.13 -5.20
CA LYS A 247 -21.65 -3.08 -6.66
C LYS A 247 -23.07 -3.44 -7.08
N ARG A 248 -23.65 -4.50 -6.51
CA ARG A 248 -25.04 -4.88 -6.77
C ARG A 248 -26.01 -3.77 -6.34
N HIS A 249 -25.80 -3.17 -5.18
CA HIS A 249 -26.61 -2.05 -4.70
C HIS A 249 -26.59 -0.87 -5.68
N ILE A 250 -25.40 -0.48 -6.17
CA ILE A 250 -25.24 0.58 -7.17
C ILE A 250 -25.99 0.25 -8.46
N GLU A 251 -25.85 -0.97 -8.98
CA GLU A 251 -26.54 -1.37 -10.22
C GLU A 251 -28.06 -1.36 -10.06
N GLU A 252 -28.58 -1.85 -8.93
CA GLU A 252 -30.01 -1.94 -8.66
C GLU A 252 -30.64 -0.57 -8.34
N HIS A 253 -29.96 0.27 -7.56
CA HIS A 253 -30.47 1.55 -7.07
C HIS A 253 -29.99 2.74 -7.90
N ASP A 254 -28.68 2.99 -7.94
CA ASP A 254 -28.10 4.23 -8.51
C ASP A 254 -28.20 4.30 -10.03
N LEU A 255 -28.27 3.13 -10.68
CA LEU A 255 -28.27 2.99 -12.14
C LEU A 255 -29.62 2.49 -12.69
N ASP A 256 -30.67 2.41 -11.86
CA ASP A 256 -32.01 1.94 -12.23
C ASP A 256 -32.02 0.54 -12.90
N GLY A 257 -31.18 -0.39 -12.41
CA GLY A 257 -30.96 -1.71 -13.02
C GLY A 257 -30.07 -1.67 -14.28
N GLY A 258 -29.56 -0.50 -14.64
CA GLY A 258 -28.52 -0.31 -15.64
C GLY A 258 -27.22 -0.97 -15.20
N GLY A 259 -26.63 -1.77 -16.09
CA GLY A 259 -25.39 -2.48 -15.78
C GLY A 259 -24.16 -1.58 -15.79
N LEU A 260 -23.17 -1.92 -14.95
CA LEU A 260 -21.84 -1.35 -15.05
C LEU A 260 -21.05 -2.03 -16.16
N THR A 261 -20.41 -1.25 -17.04
CA THR A 261 -19.40 -1.81 -17.94
C THR A 261 -18.11 -2.01 -17.17
N GLU A 262 -17.63 -3.24 -17.12
CA GLU A 262 -16.46 -3.62 -16.35
C GLU A 262 -15.19 -3.68 -17.20
N TYR A 263 -14.11 -3.22 -16.60
CA TYR A 263 -12.75 -3.28 -17.12
C TYR A 263 -11.82 -3.76 -16.02
N ALA A 264 -10.59 -4.15 -16.42
CA ALA A 264 -9.53 -4.43 -15.46
C ALA A 264 -9.98 -5.40 -14.34
N ASN A 265 -10.52 -6.55 -14.75
CA ASN A 265 -11.08 -7.60 -13.87
C ASN A 265 -12.15 -7.09 -12.89
N GLY A 266 -13.00 -6.16 -13.34
CA GLY A 266 -14.10 -5.62 -12.54
C GLY A 266 -13.68 -4.59 -11.50
N ARG A 267 -12.38 -4.29 -11.38
CA ARG A 267 -11.87 -3.27 -10.45
C ARG A 267 -12.13 -1.84 -10.91
N VAL A 268 -12.30 -1.66 -12.22
CA VAL A 268 -12.70 -0.39 -12.83
C VAL A 268 -14.03 -0.61 -13.53
N SER A 269 -15.02 0.22 -13.24
CA SER A 269 -16.33 0.11 -13.88
C SER A 269 -16.89 1.48 -14.25
N TYR A 270 -17.70 1.54 -15.30
CA TYR A 270 -18.25 2.80 -15.77
C TYR A 270 -19.71 2.67 -16.24
N ALA A 271 -20.49 3.73 -16.00
CA ALA A 271 -21.80 3.95 -16.60
C ALA A 271 -21.96 5.41 -17.02
N ASP A 272 -22.67 5.65 -18.13
CA ASP A 272 -23.15 6.99 -18.49
C ASP A 272 -24.41 7.29 -17.67
N LEU A 273 -24.51 8.50 -17.13
CA LEU A 273 -25.62 8.97 -16.30
C LEU A 273 -26.45 10.05 -17.03
N PRO A 274 -27.72 10.27 -16.65
CA PRO A 274 -28.54 11.35 -17.19
C PRO A 274 -27.87 12.73 -17.08
N GLY A 275 -28.13 13.60 -18.06
CA GLY A 275 -27.61 14.98 -18.09
C GLY A 275 -26.14 15.08 -18.51
N ASP A 276 -25.67 14.16 -19.37
CA ASP A 276 -24.26 14.05 -19.79
C ASP A 276 -23.29 13.92 -18.59
N ARG A 277 -23.69 13.18 -17.55
CA ARG A 277 -22.81 12.85 -16.42
C ARG A 277 -22.23 11.44 -16.62
N GLY A 278 -21.17 11.13 -15.89
CA GLY A 278 -20.56 9.80 -15.87
C GLY A 278 -20.39 9.30 -14.45
N TYR A 279 -20.37 7.99 -14.29
CA TYR A 279 -20.07 7.30 -13.05
C TYR A 279 -18.87 6.37 -13.27
N LEU A 280 -17.75 6.64 -12.61
CA LEU A 280 -16.52 5.85 -12.66
C LEU A 280 -16.25 5.25 -11.28
N ARG A 281 -16.36 3.94 -11.16
CA ARG A 281 -16.06 3.21 -9.94
C ARG A 281 -14.66 2.60 -10.00
N VAL A 282 -13.90 2.73 -8.92
CA VAL A 282 -12.58 2.09 -8.77
C VAL A 282 -12.48 1.43 -7.40
N SER A 283 -12.55 0.10 -7.33
CA SER A 283 -12.50 -0.66 -6.06
C SER A 283 -11.10 -1.10 -5.63
N GLY A 284 -10.08 -0.79 -6.43
CA GLY A 284 -8.69 -0.99 -6.04
C GLY A 284 -7.74 -0.53 -7.14
N PHE A 285 -6.53 -0.17 -6.76
CA PHE A 285 -5.40 0.16 -7.63
C PHE A 285 -4.45 -1.04 -7.79
N ILE A 286 -5.01 -2.24 -7.92
CA ILE A 286 -4.32 -3.50 -8.14
C ILE A 286 -5.33 -4.57 -8.60
N GLY A 287 -4.86 -5.64 -9.23
CA GLY A 287 -5.68 -6.77 -9.63
C GLY A 287 -6.36 -6.59 -10.99
N TYR A 288 -5.78 -5.77 -11.86
CA TYR A 288 -6.27 -5.46 -13.20
C TYR A 288 -5.88 -6.49 -14.26
N SER A 289 -4.93 -7.38 -13.95
CA SER A 289 -4.44 -8.40 -14.88
C SER A 289 -4.14 -9.71 -14.17
N ASP A 290 -4.42 -10.82 -14.85
CA ASP A 290 -4.13 -12.18 -14.39
C ASP A 290 -2.92 -12.78 -15.11
N GLY A 291 -2.38 -13.85 -14.52
CA GLY A 291 -1.34 -14.69 -15.12
C GLY A 291 0.09 -14.19 -14.89
N GLU A 292 1.03 -14.82 -15.58
CA GLU A 292 2.44 -14.45 -15.50
C GLU A 292 2.72 -13.16 -16.29
N HIS A 293 3.54 -12.30 -15.72
CA HIS A 293 3.87 -10.99 -16.29
C HIS A 293 5.38 -10.89 -16.53
N PRO A 294 5.89 -11.33 -17.70
CA PRO A 294 7.33 -11.36 -18.00
C PRO A 294 7.97 -9.96 -17.97
N ASP A 295 7.21 -8.92 -18.31
CA ASP A 295 7.66 -7.53 -18.26
C ASP A 295 7.50 -6.87 -16.87
N GLY A 296 6.96 -7.60 -15.89
CA GLY A 296 6.71 -7.18 -14.52
C GLY A 296 5.23 -6.94 -14.22
N ARG A 297 4.80 -7.33 -13.01
CA ARG A 297 3.40 -7.26 -12.56
C ARG A 297 2.81 -5.85 -12.69
N TYR A 298 3.53 -4.84 -12.21
CA TYR A 298 3.07 -3.45 -12.27
C TYR A 298 2.90 -2.91 -13.70
N ALA A 299 3.75 -3.34 -14.64
CA ALA A 299 3.64 -2.90 -16.03
C ALA A 299 2.36 -3.44 -16.69
N ALA A 300 1.99 -4.69 -16.39
CA ALA A 300 0.74 -5.30 -16.85
C ALA A 300 -0.49 -4.60 -16.26
N GLU A 301 -0.48 -4.35 -14.95
CA GLU A 301 -1.51 -3.59 -14.23
C GLU A 301 -1.71 -2.21 -14.85
N ARG A 302 -0.62 -1.46 -15.05
CA ARG A 302 -0.65 -0.15 -15.71
C ARG A 302 -1.24 -0.22 -17.11
N ALA A 303 -0.84 -1.19 -17.92
CA ALA A 303 -1.35 -1.33 -19.29
C ALA A 303 -2.85 -1.68 -19.32
N ALA A 304 -3.32 -2.49 -18.36
CA ALA A 304 -4.73 -2.79 -18.21
C ALA A 304 -5.54 -1.56 -17.79
N LEU A 305 -5.03 -0.76 -16.85
CA LEU A 305 -5.64 0.52 -16.49
C LEU A 305 -5.69 1.48 -17.68
N ASP A 306 -4.58 1.65 -18.42
CA ASP A 306 -4.55 2.53 -19.58
C ASP A 306 -5.64 2.13 -20.61
N ARG A 307 -5.80 0.83 -20.91
CA ARG A 307 -6.88 0.34 -21.79
C ARG A 307 -8.28 0.62 -21.25
N ALA A 308 -8.49 0.44 -19.95
CA ALA A 308 -9.76 0.78 -19.29
C ALA A 308 -10.07 2.27 -19.45
N LEU A 309 -9.09 3.14 -19.17
CA LEU A 309 -9.25 4.59 -19.27
C LEU A 309 -9.39 5.11 -20.70
N ASP A 310 -8.82 4.41 -21.69
CA ASP A 310 -9.05 4.73 -23.11
C ASP A 310 -10.48 4.38 -23.55
N SER A 311 -11.06 3.30 -22.99
CA SER A 311 -12.45 2.91 -23.24
C SER A 311 -13.45 3.81 -22.51
N VAL A 312 -13.09 4.25 -21.30
CA VAL A 312 -13.93 5.11 -20.46
C VAL A 312 -13.82 6.58 -20.87
N LEU A 313 -12.63 7.12 -21.14
CA LEU A 313 -12.43 8.55 -21.40
C LEU A 313 -12.12 8.81 -22.88
N THR A 314 -13.08 8.48 -23.75
CA THR A 314 -12.98 8.72 -25.19
C THR A 314 -13.06 10.21 -25.53
N ALA A 315 -12.63 10.60 -26.73
CA ALA A 315 -12.72 11.98 -27.19
C ALA A 315 -14.16 12.52 -27.15
N ASP A 316 -15.11 11.75 -27.68
CA ASP A 316 -16.52 12.15 -27.71
C ASP A 316 -17.11 12.28 -26.30
N ARG A 317 -16.82 11.31 -25.42
CA ARG A 317 -17.34 11.33 -24.05
C ARG A 317 -16.76 12.47 -23.24
N THR A 318 -15.43 12.66 -23.28
CA THR A 318 -14.78 13.75 -22.54
C THR A 318 -15.19 15.14 -23.05
N ALA A 319 -15.60 15.27 -24.32
CA ALA A 319 -16.12 16.51 -24.88
C ALA A 319 -17.56 16.84 -24.43
N ARG A 320 -18.40 15.84 -24.17
CA ARG A 320 -19.80 16.04 -23.73
C ARG A 320 -19.99 16.04 -22.21
N LEU A 321 -19.13 15.34 -21.46
CA LEU A 321 -19.28 15.16 -20.02
C LEU A 321 -19.39 16.51 -19.30
N ARG A 322 -20.44 16.66 -18.49
CA ARG A 322 -20.67 17.84 -17.65
C ARG A 322 -20.21 17.63 -16.22
N GLY A 323 -20.30 16.39 -15.73
CA GLY A 323 -19.78 15.98 -14.42
C GLY A 323 -19.38 14.52 -14.41
N LEU A 324 -18.41 14.17 -13.57
CA LEU A 324 -17.99 12.78 -13.34
C LEU A 324 -18.06 12.47 -11.84
N VAL A 325 -18.83 11.46 -11.47
CA VAL A 325 -18.75 10.83 -10.15
C VAL A 325 -17.60 9.82 -10.19
N VAL A 326 -16.68 9.89 -9.23
CA VAL A 326 -15.60 8.93 -9.02
C VAL A 326 -15.84 8.24 -7.69
N ASP A 327 -16.25 6.98 -7.71
CA ASP A 327 -16.56 6.21 -6.51
C ASP A 327 -15.35 5.40 -6.03
N LEU A 328 -14.88 5.71 -4.82
CA LEU A 328 -13.78 5.07 -4.11
C LEU A 328 -14.22 4.47 -2.76
N ARG A 329 -15.52 4.41 -2.47
CA ARG A 329 -16.04 4.07 -1.14
C ARG A 329 -15.63 2.69 -0.64
N VAL A 330 -15.31 1.77 -1.54
CA VAL A 330 -14.80 0.41 -1.25
C VAL A 330 -13.41 0.18 -1.88
N ASN A 331 -12.63 1.25 -2.09
CA ASN A 331 -11.30 1.13 -2.69
C ASN A 331 -10.27 0.63 -1.68
N GLY A 332 -9.85 -0.63 -1.85
CA GLY A 332 -8.89 -1.28 -0.94
C GLY A 332 -7.42 -0.90 -1.14
N GLY A 333 -7.11 0.11 -1.95
CA GLY A 333 -5.73 0.52 -2.20
C GLY A 333 -5.03 -0.27 -3.30
N GLY A 334 -3.70 -0.34 -3.25
CA GLY A 334 -2.86 -0.92 -4.30
C GLY A 334 -1.66 -0.03 -4.59
N ALA A 335 -1.33 0.15 -5.87
CA ALA A 335 -0.18 0.96 -6.27
C ALA A 335 -0.56 2.44 -6.46
N ASP A 336 0.03 3.32 -5.66
CA ASP A 336 -0.04 4.79 -5.77
C ASP A 336 0.17 5.31 -7.20
N GLY A 337 1.11 4.70 -7.92
CA GLY A 337 1.41 5.05 -9.30
C GLY A 337 0.23 4.88 -10.26
N LEU A 338 -0.67 3.91 -10.00
CA LEU A 338 -1.92 3.75 -10.75
C LEU A 338 -2.95 4.83 -10.38
N GLY A 339 -2.97 5.25 -9.11
CA GLY A 339 -3.75 6.41 -8.66
C GLY A 339 -3.33 7.69 -9.37
N LEU A 340 -2.03 8.02 -9.38
CA LEU A 340 -1.50 9.17 -10.12
C LEU A 340 -1.76 9.05 -11.63
N ARG A 341 -1.75 7.83 -12.18
CA ARG A 341 -2.08 7.58 -13.58
C ARG A 341 -3.54 7.89 -13.89
N LEU A 342 -4.49 7.48 -13.05
CA LEU A 342 -5.89 7.87 -13.18
C LEU A 342 -6.05 9.40 -13.05
N ALA A 343 -5.43 10.00 -12.03
CA ALA A 343 -5.49 11.45 -11.82
C ALA A 343 -4.98 12.24 -13.04
N SER A 344 -3.97 11.72 -13.75
CA SER A 344 -3.46 12.33 -14.99
C SER A 344 -4.47 12.41 -16.14
N ARG A 345 -5.53 11.58 -16.10
CA ARG A 345 -6.64 11.62 -17.08
C ARG A 345 -7.75 12.60 -16.66
N LEU A 346 -7.70 13.11 -15.42
CA LEU A 346 -8.71 13.97 -14.80
C LEU A 346 -8.27 15.45 -14.69
N THR A 347 -7.24 15.86 -15.44
CA THR A 347 -6.72 17.22 -15.41
C THR A 347 -6.08 17.62 -16.74
N ASP A 348 -5.98 18.92 -16.99
CA ASP A 348 -5.25 19.54 -18.10
C ASP A 348 -3.99 20.30 -17.64
N ARG A 349 -3.76 20.41 -16.33
CA ARG A 349 -2.66 21.17 -15.75
C ARG A 349 -1.93 20.36 -14.68
N THR A 350 -0.60 20.45 -14.71
CA THR A 350 0.24 19.87 -13.66
C THR A 350 -0.07 20.53 -12.32
N HIS A 351 -0.24 19.71 -11.29
CA HIS A 351 -0.45 20.17 -9.92
C HIS A 351 0.22 19.21 -8.92
N PHE A 352 0.41 19.69 -7.69
CA PHE A 352 0.97 18.90 -6.60
C PHE A 352 -0.02 17.82 -6.18
N ALA A 353 0.47 16.61 -5.90
CA ALA A 353 -0.35 15.54 -5.36
C ALA A 353 -0.17 15.44 -3.84
N TYR A 354 1.06 15.10 -3.44
CA TYR A 354 1.50 14.93 -2.05
C TYR A 354 3.03 14.85 -2.03
N ALA A 355 3.64 14.94 -0.86
CA ALA A 355 5.07 14.68 -0.68
C ALA A 355 5.28 13.53 0.31
N LYS A 356 6.13 12.57 -0.07
CA LYS A 356 6.45 11.40 0.77
C LYS A 356 7.71 11.67 1.58
N ALA A 357 7.69 11.32 2.86
CA ALA A 357 8.86 11.41 3.74
C ALA A 357 8.88 10.22 4.70
N ALA A 358 9.98 9.49 4.78
CA ALA A 358 10.12 8.32 5.65
C ALA A 358 10.65 8.74 7.01
N ARG A 359 10.17 8.11 8.09
CA ARG A 359 10.74 8.29 9.43
C ARG A 359 12.23 7.94 9.40
N ASN A 360 13.08 8.73 10.05
CA ASN A 360 14.53 8.58 9.90
C ASN A 360 15.33 8.86 11.18
N ASP A 361 14.69 8.76 12.35
CA ASP A 361 15.38 8.76 13.63
C ASP A 361 14.51 8.12 14.72
N PRO A 362 15.01 7.12 15.48
CA PRO A 362 14.32 6.62 16.66
C PRO A 362 14.28 7.59 17.83
N ASP A 363 15.31 8.42 17.99
CA ASP A 363 15.48 9.30 19.15
C ASP A 363 14.83 10.68 18.92
N ASP A 364 14.55 11.03 17.65
CA ASP A 364 13.74 12.18 17.27
C ASP A 364 12.52 11.75 16.42
N PRO A 365 11.32 11.61 17.02
CA PRO A 365 10.12 11.22 16.28
C PRO A 365 9.71 12.24 15.21
N GLY A 366 10.23 13.48 15.25
CA GLY A 366 10.02 14.51 14.25
C GLY A 366 11.01 14.50 13.09
N HIS A 367 12.02 13.61 13.11
CA HIS A 367 13.03 13.55 12.07
C HIS A 367 12.63 12.58 10.95
N PHE A 368 12.56 13.13 9.74
CA PHE A 368 12.19 12.41 8.52
C PHE A 368 13.23 12.63 7.43
N THR A 369 13.23 11.74 6.44
CA THR A 369 13.96 11.99 5.19
C THR A 369 13.46 13.25 4.50
N ARG A 370 14.27 13.77 3.58
CA ARG A 370 13.87 14.90 2.74
C ARG A 370 12.58 14.55 1.98
N ALA A 371 11.54 15.36 2.19
CA ALA A 371 10.25 15.17 1.53
C ALA A 371 10.38 15.16 0.00
N GLN A 372 9.74 14.19 -0.63
CA GLN A 372 9.77 13.96 -2.07
C GLN A 372 8.44 14.33 -2.70
N PRO A 373 8.33 15.52 -3.33
CA PRO A 373 7.07 15.97 -3.91
C PRO A 373 6.71 15.12 -5.14
N GLN A 374 5.46 14.67 -5.17
CA GLN A 374 4.83 14.02 -6.30
C GLN A 374 3.85 14.98 -6.97
N TYR A 375 3.71 14.85 -8.28
CA TYR A 375 2.86 15.71 -9.09
C TYR A 375 1.97 14.87 -9.98
N VAL A 376 0.72 15.30 -10.14
CA VAL A 376 -0.13 14.83 -11.23
C VAL A 376 0.27 15.60 -12.48
N VAL A 377 0.78 14.91 -13.49
CA VAL A 377 1.12 15.49 -14.80
C VAL A 377 0.09 15.01 -15.81
N PRO A 378 -0.58 15.90 -16.56
CA PRO A 378 -1.62 15.51 -17.52
C PRO A 378 -1.12 14.44 -18.52
N ALA A 379 -1.93 13.40 -18.75
CA ALA A 379 -1.58 12.32 -19.66
C ALA A 379 -1.41 12.83 -21.11
N PRO A 380 -0.23 12.68 -21.74
CA PRO A 380 0.02 13.24 -23.06
C PRO A 380 -0.68 12.45 -24.16
N GLY A 381 -1.22 13.14 -25.18
CA GLY A 381 -1.71 12.50 -26.40
C GLY A 381 -3.00 11.69 -26.29
N VAL A 382 -3.70 11.72 -25.16
CA VAL A 382 -4.95 10.98 -24.92
C VAL A 382 -6.07 11.90 -24.37
N PRO A 383 -7.37 11.62 -24.61
CA PRO A 383 -8.47 12.54 -24.25
C PRO A 383 -8.70 12.62 -22.74
N ARG A 384 -8.64 13.80 -22.13
CA ARG A 384 -8.72 13.97 -20.66
C ARG A 384 -10.01 14.68 -20.26
N TYR A 385 -10.50 14.43 -19.05
CA TYR A 385 -11.64 15.14 -18.48
C TYR A 385 -11.18 16.11 -17.38
N ALA A 386 -11.10 17.40 -17.68
CA ALA A 386 -10.69 18.43 -16.71
C ALA A 386 -11.88 19.11 -15.99
N GLY A 387 -13.11 18.64 -16.23
CA GLY A 387 -14.33 19.23 -15.71
C GLY A 387 -14.62 18.91 -14.23
N PRO A 388 -15.84 19.23 -13.76
CA PRO A 388 -16.31 18.95 -12.41
C PRO A 388 -16.29 17.46 -12.04
N VAL A 389 -15.71 17.14 -10.88
CA VAL A 389 -15.65 15.79 -10.33
C VAL A 389 -16.26 15.77 -8.94
N ALA A 390 -17.13 14.79 -8.66
CA ALA A 390 -17.52 14.43 -7.31
C ALA A 390 -16.80 13.14 -6.93
N VAL A 391 -16.13 13.09 -5.78
CA VAL A 391 -15.40 11.90 -5.31
C VAL A 391 -16.15 11.33 -4.12
N LEU A 392 -16.61 10.08 -4.23
CA LEU A 392 -17.28 9.40 -3.14
C LEU A 392 -16.25 8.63 -2.30
N THR A 393 -16.21 8.89 -1.00
CA THR A 393 -15.24 8.29 -0.07
C THR A 393 -15.93 7.70 1.16
N GLY A 394 -15.28 6.73 1.81
CA GLY A 394 -15.73 6.20 3.09
C GLY A 394 -14.62 5.51 3.86
N GLY A 395 -14.96 4.91 5.00
CA GLY A 395 -13.98 4.21 5.85
C GLY A 395 -13.28 3.02 5.18
N SER A 396 -13.83 2.50 4.07
CA SER A 396 -13.20 1.46 3.24
C SER A 396 -12.39 2.01 2.06
N THR A 397 -12.21 3.34 1.96
CA THR A 397 -11.21 3.96 1.08
C THR A 397 -9.85 3.95 1.79
N VAL A 398 -8.95 3.08 1.35
CA VAL A 398 -7.70 2.71 2.05
C VAL A 398 -6.48 2.94 1.14
N SER A 399 -5.32 3.30 1.72
CA SER A 399 -4.01 3.25 1.04
C SER A 399 -3.99 4.05 -0.27
N ALA A 400 -3.66 3.46 -1.41
CA ALA A 400 -3.64 4.14 -2.71
C ALA A 400 -5.01 4.75 -3.12
N GLY A 401 -6.13 4.27 -2.55
CA GLY A 401 -7.43 4.94 -2.64
C GLY A 401 -7.41 6.33 -2.01
N GLU A 402 -6.72 6.46 -0.89
CA GLU A 402 -6.53 7.71 -0.17
C GLU A 402 -5.46 8.58 -0.82
N SER A 403 -4.33 8.02 -1.28
CA SER A 403 -3.31 8.81 -1.97
C SER A 403 -3.84 9.38 -3.29
N PHE A 404 -4.69 8.63 -4.01
CA PHE A 404 -5.44 9.15 -5.15
C PHE A 404 -6.41 10.26 -4.74
N THR A 405 -7.16 10.08 -3.64
CA THR A 405 -8.04 11.13 -3.09
C THR A 405 -7.24 12.39 -2.75
N GLN A 406 -6.06 12.25 -2.13
CA GLN A 406 -5.15 13.33 -1.80
C GLN A 406 -4.63 14.05 -3.06
N ALA A 407 -4.32 13.29 -4.11
CA ALA A 407 -3.88 13.84 -5.39
C ALA A 407 -4.95 14.72 -6.06
N LEU A 408 -6.23 14.53 -5.74
CA LEU A 408 -7.33 15.34 -6.26
C LEU A 408 -7.61 16.62 -5.46
N LEU A 409 -7.00 16.81 -4.29
CA LEU A 409 -7.26 17.98 -3.42
C LEU A 409 -6.85 19.30 -4.08
N ASP A 410 -5.70 19.27 -4.74
CA ASP A 410 -5.10 20.41 -5.43
C ASP A 410 -5.43 20.43 -6.93
N ARG A 411 -6.31 19.52 -7.38
CA ARG A 411 -6.65 19.41 -8.79
C ARG A 411 -7.34 20.70 -9.25
N PRO A 412 -6.87 21.36 -10.33
CA PRO A 412 -7.36 22.69 -10.68
C PRO A 412 -8.81 22.80 -11.18
N GLY A 413 -9.47 21.68 -11.53
CA GLY A 413 -10.91 21.64 -11.82
C GLY A 413 -11.73 21.68 -10.52
N ARG A 414 -13.06 21.78 -10.60
CA ARG A 414 -13.90 21.68 -9.39
C ARG A 414 -13.95 20.24 -8.88
N THR A 415 -13.39 19.93 -7.72
CA THR A 415 -13.58 18.63 -7.02
C THR A 415 -14.40 18.86 -5.77
N VAL A 416 -15.35 17.98 -5.49
CA VAL A 416 -16.10 17.92 -4.22
C VAL A 416 -16.03 16.49 -3.70
N ARG A 417 -15.58 16.29 -2.45
CA ARG A 417 -15.58 14.99 -1.78
C ARG A 417 -16.85 14.81 -0.98
N ILE A 418 -17.48 13.65 -1.09
CA ILE A 418 -18.80 13.37 -0.50
C ILE A 418 -18.79 12.01 0.17
N GLY A 419 -19.47 11.88 1.31
CA GLY A 419 -19.56 10.63 2.05
C GLY A 419 -18.93 10.75 3.43
N ALA A 420 -18.03 9.83 3.77
CA ALA A 420 -17.37 9.77 5.08
C ALA A 420 -15.84 9.92 4.94
N PRO A 421 -15.12 10.22 6.04
CA PRO A 421 -13.66 10.26 6.01
C PRO A 421 -13.05 8.95 5.51
N THR A 422 -11.95 9.05 4.75
CA THR A 422 -11.15 7.88 4.35
C THR A 422 -10.52 7.18 5.56
N GLN A 423 -9.84 6.05 5.37
CA GLN A 423 -9.38 5.21 6.48
C GLN A 423 -8.23 5.80 7.32
N GLY A 424 -7.43 6.71 6.78
CA GLY A 424 -6.30 7.32 7.47
C GLY A 424 -5.04 6.47 7.50
N VAL A 425 -4.77 5.67 6.45
CA VAL A 425 -3.60 4.77 6.37
C VAL A 425 -2.90 4.92 5.00
N PHE A 426 -2.13 5.99 4.83
CA PHE A 426 -1.58 6.37 3.52
C PHE A 426 -0.26 5.68 3.19
N SER A 427 0.59 5.54 4.21
CA SER A 427 1.97 5.08 4.07
C SER A 427 2.08 3.80 3.24
N ASP A 428 3.12 3.69 2.41
CA ASP A 428 3.57 2.39 1.94
C ASP A 428 3.89 1.49 3.15
N VAL A 429 3.59 0.19 3.04
CA VAL A 429 3.88 -0.79 4.09
C VAL A 429 5.33 -1.24 3.97
N LEU A 430 6.12 -1.00 5.02
CA LEU A 430 7.46 -1.56 5.14
C LEU A 430 7.37 -2.99 5.66
N ASP A 431 7.55 -3.94 4.76
CA ASP A 431 7.62 -5.37 5.10
C ASP A 431 8.86 -5.65 5.97
N ARG A 432 8.63 -6.27 7.13
CA ARG A 432 9.67 -6.69 8.07
C ARG A 432 9.53 -8.17 8.43
N ALA A 433 10.65 -8.80 8.71
CA ALA A 433 10.78 -10.17 9.16
C ALA A 433 11.33 -10.15 10.58
N LEU A 434 10.76 -11.00 11.42
CA LEU A 434 11.26 -11.29 12.75
C LEU A 434 12.24 -12.47 12.70
N PRO A 435 13.17 -12.58 13.66
CA PRO A 435 14.13 -13.68 13.70
C PRO A 435 13.52 -15.08 13.67
N ASN A 436 12.34 -15.26 14.30
CA ASN A 436 11.59 -16.52 14.29
C ASN A 436 10.80 -16.80 12.99
N GLY A 437 10.95 -15.97 11.96
CA GLY A 437 10.32 -16.16 10.65
C GLY A 437 8.94 -15.49 10.47
N TRP A 438 8.39 -14.88 11.52
CA TRP A 438 7.16 -14.08 11.41
C TRP A 438 7.37 -12.82 10.58
N ARG A 439 6.29 -12.24 10.05
CA ARG A 439 6.32 -11.00 9.27
C ARG A 439 5.53 -9.88 9.92
N LEU A 440 5.97 -8.65 9.72
CA LEU A 440 5.29 -7.44 10.14
C LEU A 440 5.03 -6.53 8.95
N GLY A 441 3.86 -5.89 8.94
CA GLY A 441 3.61 -4.69 8.16
C GLY A 441 3.78 -3.47 9.06
N VAL A 442 4.64 -2.54 8.67
CA VAL A 442 4.89 -1.31 9.43
C VAL A 442 4.80 -0.11 8.49
N PRO A 443 3.82 0.78 8.59
CA PRO A 443 3.84 1.99 7.80
C PRO A 443 4.95 2.92 8.34
N ASN A 444 5.81 3.41 7.44
CA ASN A 444 7.02 4.16 7.81
C ASN A 444 7.14 5.53 7.12
N GLU A 445 6.12 5.95 6.37
CA GLU A 445 6.13 7.17 5.57
C GLU A 445 4.94 8.07 5.88
N GLU A 446 5.16 9.37 5.84
CA GLU A 446 4.11 10.37 5.83
C GLU A 446 3.81 10.84 4.41
N PHE A 447 2.51 11.01 4.12
CA PHE A 447 2.01 11.60 2.88
C PHE A 447 1.51 13.02 3.16
N ARG A 448 2.38 13.99 2.88
CA ARG A 448 2.19 15.38 3.28
C ARG A 448 1.49 16.20 2.20
N THR A 449 0.56 17.05 2.62
CA THR A 449 0.01 18.15 1.82
C THR A 449 1.07 19.23 1.56
N ARG A 450 0.77 20.22 0.72
CA ARG A 450 1.72 21.32 0.38
C ARG A 450 2.18 22.09 1.62
N ASP A 451 1.30 22.26 2.60
CA ASP A 451 1.56 22.92 3.89
C ASP A 451 2.15 21.97 4.96
N GLY A 452 2.47 20.72 4.59
CA GLY A 452 3.18 19.78 5.45
C GLY A 452 2.31 18.97 6.40
N ARG A 453 0.98 19.09 6.34
CA ARG A 453 0.05 18.30 7.16
C ARG A 453 -0.14 16.89 6.60
N THR A 454 -0.57 15.96 7.45
CA THR A 454 -0.95 14.59 7.08
C THR A 454 -2.41 14.32 7.44
N PHE A 455 -2.93 13.20 6.96
CA PHE A 455 -4.28 12.70 7.28
C PHE A 455 -4.23 11.32 7.95
N ASP A 456 -3.06 10.88 8.39
CA ASP A 456 -2.87 9.58 9.04
C ASP A 456 -3.64 9.52 10.38
N GLY A 457 -4.43 8.46 10.57
CA GLY A 457 -5.40 8.31 11.66
C GLY A 457 -6.82 8.74 11.25
N PRO A 458 -7.17 10.04 11.20
CA PRO A 458 -8.54 10.49 10.90
C PRO A 458 -9.00 10.30 9.45
N GLY A 459 -8.06 10.17 8.50
CA GLY A 459 -8.36 10.15 7.06
C GLY A 459 -8.67 11.53 6.47
N ILE A 460 -8.82 11.59 5.15
CA ILE A 460 -9.24 12.80 4.44
C ILE A 460 -10.73 13.02 4.71
N PRO A 461 -11.13 14.16 5.27
CA PRO A 461 -12.54 14.46 5.48
C PRO A 461 -13.25 14.75 4.14
N PRO A 462 -14.54 14.42 4.03
CA PRO A 462 -15.35 14.86 2.92
C PRO A 462 -15.60 16.37 2.99
N ASP A 463 -15.90 17.01 1.86
CA ASP A 463 -16.42 18.38 1.83
C ASP A 463 -17.90 18.41 2.25
N LEU A 464 -18.65 17.35 1.90
CA LEU A 464 -20.04 17.15 2.25
C LEU A 464 -20.19 15.78 2.92
N SER A 465 -20.52 15.78 4.21
CA SER A 465 -20.70 14.54 4.96
C SER A 465 -22.04 13.89 4.63
N GLU A 466 -22.00 12.62 4.23
CA GLU A 466 -23.17 11.78 3.98
C GLU A 466 -22.92 10.37 4.55
N PRO A 467 -23.99 9.63 4.93
CA PRO A 467 -23.88 8.20 5.19
C PRO A 467 -23.27 7.44 4.00
N VAL A 468 -22.55 6.37 4.30
CA VAL A 468 -21.90 5.51 3.29
C VAL A 468 -22.18 4.05 3.60
N PHE A 469 -23.10 3.47 2.84
CA PHE A 469 -23.45 2.05 2.91
C PHE A 469 -23.74 1.56 4.33
N THR A 470 -24.46 2.39 5.11
CA THR A 470 -24.92 1.99 6.44
C THR A 470 -25.95 0.86 6.35
N ASP A 471 -26.18 0.14 7.45
CA ASP A 471 -27.25 -0.87 7.48
C ASP A 471 -28.62 -0.25 7.14
N GLU A 472 -28.89 0.97 7.63
CA GLU A 472 -30.11 1.71 7.31
C GLU A 472 -30.23 2.04 5.81
N GLU A 473 -29.13 2.42 5.15
CA GLU A 473 -29.13 2.69 3.70
C GLU A 473 -29.41 1.43 2.89
N PHE A 474 -28.81 0.29 3.27
CA PHE A 474 -29.12 -0.98 2.60
C PHE A 474 -30.57 -1.42 2.83
N GLU A 475 -31.08 -1.30 4.07
CA GLU A 475 -32.45 -1.68 4.42
C GLU A 475 -33.52 -0.87 3.67
N HIS A 476 -33.25 0.42 3.45
CA HIS A 476 -34.18 1.33 2.79
C HIS A 476 -33.89 1.54 1.30
N GLY A 477 -32.89 0.84 0.75
CA GLY A 477 -32.46 1.01 -0.64
C GLY A 477 -32.13 2.47 -0.95
N ARG A 478 -31.17 3.07 -0.22
CA ARG A 478 -30.71 4.44 -0.41
C ARG A 478 -29.21 4.49 -0.72
N ASP A 479 -28.78 5.53 -1.41
CA ASP A 479 -27.37 5.90 -1.52
C ASP A 479 -27.23 7.43 -1.40
N SER A 480 -27.09 7.90 -0.16
CA SER A 480 -27.12 9.34 0.14
C SER A 480 -25.94 10.08 -0.51
N ALA A 481 -24.76 9.45 -0.55
CA ALA A 481 -23.56 10.04 -1.12
C ALA A 481 -23.64 10.15 -2.66
N PHE A 482 -24.22 9.14 -3.33
CA PHE A 482 -24.45 9.16 -4.77
C PHE A 482 -25.49 10.24 -5.15
N ASP A 483 -26.64 10.27 -4.47
CA ASP A 483 -27.68 11.28 -4.69
C ASP A 483 -27.12 12.69 -4.53
N ARG A 484 -26.34 12.91 -3.46
CA ARG A 484 -25.70 14.19 -3.20
C ARG A 484 -24.69 14.57 -4.28
N ALA A 485 -23.99 13.61 -4.88
CA ALA A 485 -23.09 13.87 -6.00
C ALA A 485 -23.84 14.34 -7.25
N LEU A 486 -25.02 13.76 -7.53
CA LEU A 486 -25.85 14.18 -8.64
C LEU A 486 -26.39 15.61 -8.46
N ASP A 487 -26.72 16.01 -7.23
CA ASP A 487 -27.18 17.36 -6.91
C ASP A 487 -26.11 18.44 -7.14
N VAL A 488 -24.85 18.14 -6.83
CA VAL A 488 -23.77 19.14 -6.85
C VAL A 488 -23.00 19.17 -8.16
N LEU A 489 -23.14 18.15 -9.00
CA LEU A 489 -22.55 18.11 -10.34
C LEU A 489 -23.50 18.75 -11.36
N PRO A 490 -22.99 19.54 -12.31
CA PRO A 490 -23.85 20.10 -13.35
C PRO A 490 -24.36 18.98 -14.27
N GLY A 491 -25.65 19.01 -14.56
CA GLY A 491 -26.31 18.22 -15.61
C GLY A 491 -26.74 19.10 -16.78
N GLY A 492 -26.99 18.49 -17.94
CA GLY A 492 -27.60 19.17 -19.08
C GLY A 492 -29.12 19.01 -19.08
N GLY A 493 -29.87 20.08 -18.77
CA GLY A 493 -31.35 20.20 -18.81
C GLY A 493 -32.07 19.31 -17.79
N ASP A 494 -33.05 19.78 -17.03
CA ASP A 494 -33.92 20.96 -17.22
C ASP A 494 -33.35 22.32 -16.78
#